data_AF-A0A3M1B4Z4-F1
#
_entry.id   AF-A0A3M1B4Z4-F1
#
_cell.length_a   1.000
_cell.length_b   1.000
_cell.length_c   1.000
_cell.angle_alpha   90.00
_cell.angle_beta   90.00
_cell.angle_gamma   90.00
#
_symmetry.space_group_name_H-M   'P 1'
#
loop_
_entity.id
_entity.type
_entity.pdbx_description
1 polymer ?
#
loop_
_entity_poly.entity_id
_entity_poly.type
_entity_poly.pdbx_seq_one_letter_code
_entity_poly.pdbx_strand_id
1 'polypeptide(L)'
;MESAWEGKELQLKEIPQLYNDTAGKWLLLQILETNQNGTPVRLRMIAQSSDKSELHELIMNDDNWNWNHKYLLVFSDPNKPCTIR
;
A
#
# COMPACT_ATOMS: atom_id res chain seq x y z
N MET A 1 -17.21 -3.61 0.74
CA MET A 1 -16.88 -3.75 -0.69
C MET A 1 -15.38 -3.76 -0.78
N GLU A 2 -14.80 -4.90 -1.19
CA GLU A 2 -13.36 -5.04 -1.43
C GLU A 2 -12.92 -4.04 -2.51
N SER A 3 -11.71 -3.51 -2.37
CA SER A 3 -11.15 -2.57 -3.32
C SER A 3 -10.91 -3.26 -4.66
N ALA A 4 -11.15 -2.55 -5.78
CA ALA A 4 -10.66 -3.02 -7.08
C ALA A 4 -9.13 -3.16 -7.14
N TRP A 5 -8.40 -2.66 -6.13
CA TRP A 5 -6.96 -2.68 -6.03
C TRP A 5 -6.42 -3.78 -5.13
N GLU A 6 -7.20 -4.32 -4.20
CA GLU A 6 -6.73 -5.34 -3.24
C GLU A 6 -6.23 -6.60 -3.97
N GLY A 7 -5.09 -7.11 -3.53
CA GLY A 7 -4.39 -8.23 -4.16
C GLY A 7 -3.67 -7.90 -5.47
N LYS A 8 -3.92 -6.73 -6.11
CA LYS A 8 -3.25 -6.38 -7.37
C LYS A 8 -1.80 -5.99 -7.16
N GLU A 9 -0.95 -6.44 -8.07
CA GLU A 9 0.40 -5.91 -8.23
C GLU A 9 0.36 -4.58 -8.97
N LEU A 10 1.17 -3.64 -8.50
CA LEU A 10 1.17 -2.25 -8.91
C LEU A 10 2.57 -1.84 -9.33
N GLN A 11 2.67 -1.16 -10.46
CA GLN A 11 3.85 -0.41 -10.88
C GLN A 11 3.75 1.03 -10.38
N LEU A 12 4.90 1.71 -10.26
CA LEU A 12 4.95 3.11 -9.81
C LEU A 12 4.04 4.06 -10.62
N LYS A 13 3.87 3.82 -11.92
CA LYS A 13 3.01 4.63 -12.81
C LYS A 13 1.52 4.56 -12.44
N GLU A 14 1.11 3.55 -11.69
CA GLU A 14 -0.29 3.32 -11.29
C GLU A 14 -0.63 3.99 -9.95
N ILE A 15 0.39 4.37 -9.18
CA ILE A 15 0.24 4.98 -7.85
C ILE A 15 -0.60 6.28 -7.87
N PRO A 16 -0.45 7.21 -8.85
CA PRO A 16 -1.32 8.38 -8.91
C PRO A 16 -2.80 8.03 -9.07
N GLN A 17 -3.12 7.04 -9.91
CA GLN A 17 -4.51 6.61 -10.09
C GLN A 17 -5.04 5.95 -8.82
N LEU A 18 -4.24 5.07 -8.21
CA LEU A 18 -4.58 4.46 -6.94
C LEU A 18 -4.94 5.51 -5.88
N TYR A 19 -4.12 6.55 -5.74
CA TYR A 19 -4.34 7.60 -4.73
C TYR A 19 -5.60 8.41 -4.98
N ASN A 20 -5.97 8.61 -6.25
CA ASN A 20 -7.25 9.24 -6.59
C ASN A 20 -8.43 8.34 -6.24
N ASP A 21 -8.37 7.06 -6.60
CA ASP A 21 -9.46 6.10 -6.36
C ASP A 21 -9.66 5.79 -4.88
N THR A 22 -8.59 5.87 -4.09
CA THR A 22 -8.60 5.55 -2.66
C THR A 22 -8.46 6.79 -1.78
N ALA A 23 -8.70 7.99 -2.32
CA ALA A 23 -8.49 9.25 -1.61
C ALA A 23 -9.05 9.27 -0.18
N GLY A 24 -8.24 9.72 0.77
CA GLY A 24 -8.61 9.81 2.18
C GLY A 24 -8.54 8.49 2.95
N LYS A 25 -7.90 7.46 2.38
CA LYS A 25 -7.72 6.15 3.04
C LYS A 25 -6.26 5.90 3.40
N TRP A 26 -6.05 5.05 4.38
CA TRP A 26 -4.78 4.38 4.61
C TRP A 26 -4.69 3.16 3.70
N LEU A 27 -3.49 2.93 3.18
CA LEU A 27 -3.15 1.84 2.28
C LEU A 27 -2.02 1.03 2.90
N LEU A 28 -2.20 -0.29 2.94
CA LEU A 28 -1.19 -1.26 3.30
C LEU A 28 -0.66 -1.92 2.04
N LEU A 29 0.58 -1.61 1.69
CA LEU A 29 1.25 -2.10 0.49
C LEU A 29 2.40 -3.03 0.87
N GLN A 30 2.53 -4.16 0.21
CA GLN A 30 3.73 -4.99 0.26
C GLN A 30 4.70 -4.54 -0.84
N ILE A 31 5.98 -4.40 -0.50
CA ILE A 31 7.04 -4.17 -1.50
C ILE A 31 7.47 -5.52 -2.06
N LEU A 32 7.27 -5.72 -3.36
CA LEU A 32 7.66 -6.92 -4.08
C LEU A 32 9.07 -6.79 -4.68
N GLU A 33 9.42 -5.58 -5.13
CA GLU A 33 10.70 -5.32 -5.80
C GLU A 33 11.17 -3.89 -5.55
N THR A 34 12.48 -3.72 -5.36
CA THR A 34 13.16 -2.42 -5.26
C THR A 34 14.23 -2.29 -6.34
N ASN A 35 14.43 -1.09 -6.86
CA ASN A 35 15.55 -0.80 -7.75
C ASN A 35 16.90 -0.75 -6.98
N GLN A 36 18.00 -0.45 -7.69
CA GLN A 36 19.35 -0.35 -7.12
C GLN A 36 19.50 0.73 -6.03
N ASN A 37 18.61 1.71 -5.98
CA ASN A 37 18.60 2.77 -4.98
C ASN A 37 17.70 2.44 -3.78
N GLY A 38 17.09 1.25 -3.75
CA GLY A 38 16.14 0.85 -2.73
C GLY A 38 14.73 1.41 -2.91
N THR A 39 14.46 2.13 -4.00
CA THR A 39 13.11 2.64 -4.32
C THR A 39 12.21 1.47 -4.72
N PRO A 40 11.04 1.28 -4.08
CA PRO A 40 10.04 0.32 -4.54
C PRO A 40 9.65 0.57 -6.00
N VAL A 41 9.69 -0.47 -6.84
CA VAL A 41 9.26 -0.39 -8.26
C VAL A 41 8.05 -1.27 -8.55
N ARG A 42 7.83 -2.31 -7.74
CA ARG A 42 6.64 -3.15 -7.74
C ARG A 42 6.12 -3.34 -6.34
N LEU A 43 4.82 -3.12 -6.20
CA LEU A 43 4.09 -3.16 -4.94
C LEU A 43 2.90 -4.09 -5.09
N ARG A 44 2.31 -4.54 -3.98
CA ARG A 44 1.00 -5.20 -3.98
C ARG A 44 0.12 -4.55 -2.93
N MET A 45 -1.12 -4.22 -3.29
CA MET A 45 -2.08 -3.76 -2.28
C MET A 45 -2.55 -4.95 -1.46
N ILE A 46 -2.35 -4.88 -0.14
CA ILE A 46 -2.83 -5.89 0.79
C ILE A 46 -4.22 -5.50 1.29
N ALA A 47 -4.36 -4.27 1.78
CA ALA A 47 -5.61 -3.78 2.34
C ALA A 47 -5.66 -2.25 2.32
N GLN A 48 -6.86 -1.69 2.43
CA GLN A 48 -7.07 -0.26 2.66
C GLN A 48 -8.17 -0.03 3.72
N SER A 49 -8.09 1.08 4.44
CA SER A 49 -9.16 1.50 5.35
C SER A 49 -9.16 3.02 5.56
N SER A 50 -10.31 3.60 5.89
CA SER A 50 -10.38 4.97 6.40
C SER A 50 -9.77 5.10 7.80
N ASP A 51 -9.73 4.02 8.58
CA ASP A 51 -9.10 3.97 9.90
C ASP A 51 -7.77 3.22 9.84
N LYS A 52 -6.70 3.90 10.25
CA LYS A 52 -5.35 3.32 10.32
C LYS A 52 -5.30 2.12 11.28
N SER A 53 -6.11 2.14 12.34
CA SER A 53 -6.11 1.15 13.42
C SER A 53 -6.54 -0.21 12.91
N GLU A 54 -7.52 -0.26 11.98
CA GLU A 54 -7.97 -1.49 11.35
C GLU A 54 -6.83 -2.19 10.56
N LEU A 55 -6.00 -1.41 9.87
CA LEU A 55 -4.83 -1.96 9.16
C LEU A 55 -3.75 -2.45 10.13
N HIS A 56 -3.59 -1.78 11.27
CA HIS A 56 -2.67 -2.23 12.31
C HIS A 56 -3.16 -3.54 12.94
N GLU A 57 -4.45 -3.65 13.26
CA GLU A 57 -5.05 -4.90 13.75
C GLU A 57 -4.89 -6.04 12.76
N LEU A 58 -5.07 -5.78 11.46
CA LEU A 58 -4.82 -6.79 10.42
C LEU A 58 -3.39 -7.32 10.47
N ILE A 59 -2.39 -6.45 10.60
CA ILE A 59 -0.98 -6.86 10.70
C ILE A 59 -0.72 -7.68 11.96
N MET A 60 -1.32 -7.30 13.09
CA MET A 60 -1.05 -7.92 14.39
C MET A 60 -1.79 -9.23 14.61
N ASN A 61 -2.95 -9.40 13.97
CA ASN A 61 -3.84 -10.55 14.19
C ASN A 61 -3.81 -11.58 13.03
N ASP A 62 -3.08 -11.31 11.95
CA ASP A 62 -2.88 -12.29 10.88
C ASP A 62 -1.78 -13.29 11.27
N ASP A 63 -2.20 -14.51 11.65
CA ASP A 63 -1.30 -15.62 12.00
C ASP A 63 -0.36 -16.03 10.85
N ASN A 64 -0.71 -15.69 9.61
CA ASN A 64 0.09 -15.97 8.42
C ASN A 64 0.91 -14.75 7.97
N TRP A 65 0.97 -13.69 8.78
CA TRP A 65 1.71 -12.49 8.43
C TRP A 65 3.20 -12.79 8.25
N ASN A 66 3.72 -12.50 7.06
CA ASN A 66 5.12 -12.75 6.75
C ASN A 66 5.98 -11.54 7.14
N TRP A 67 6.62 -11.62 8.31
CA TRP A 67 7.51 -10.59 8.86
C TRP A 67 8.83 -10.40 8.10
N ASN A 68 9.18 -11.30 7.18
CA ASN A 68 10.39 -11.17 6.35
C ASN A 68 10.16 -10.26 5.13
N HIS A 69 8.90 -9.98 4.79
CA HIS A 69 8.59 -9.03 3.74
C HIS A 69 8.67 -7.58 4.23
N LYS A 70 8.81 -6.66 3.28
CA LYS A 70 8.75 -5.22 3.55
C LYS A 70 7.36 -4.69 3.22
N TYR A 71 6.81 -3.86 4.10
CA TYR A 71 5.49 -3.26 3.94
C TYR A 71 5.56 -1.75 4.10
N LEU A 72 4.63 -1.05 3.45
CA LEU A 72 4.41 0.38 3.55
C LEU A 72 2.99 0.63 4.04
N LEU A 73 2.86 1.51 5.02
CA LEU A 73 1.58 2.02 5.48
C LEU A 73 1.52 3.52 5.14
N VAL A 74 0.72 3.87 4.13
CA VAL A 74 0.69 5.21 3.56
C VAL A 74 -0.73 5.75 3.53
N PHE A 75 -0.88 7.07 3.70
CA PHE A 75 -2.14 7.75 3.53
C PHE A 75 -2.26 8.28 2.10
N SER A 76 -3.36 7.95 1.41
CA SER A 76 -3.68 8.45 0.07
C SER A 76 -4.23 9.87 0.15
N ASP A 77 -3.33 10.84 0.23
CA ASP A 77 -3.67 12.25 0.06
C ASP A 77 -3.61 12.60 -1.45
N PRO A 78 -4.76 12.82 -2.12
CA PRO A 78 -4.77 13.17 -3.55
C PRO A 78 -4.14 14.55 -3.82
N ASN A 79 -4.02 15.41 -2.81
CA ASN A 79 -3.42 16.74 -2.93
C ASN A 79 -1.90 16.74 -2.68
N LYS A 80 -1.38 15.65 -2.09
CA LYS A 80 0.05 15.45 -1.84
C LYS A 80 0.47 14.12 -2.43
N PRO A 81 0.68 14.05 -3.77
CA PRO A 81 1.15 12.83 -4.39
C PRO A 81 2.44 12.39 -3.70
N CYS A 82 2.45 11.17 -3.17
CA CYS A 82 3.59 10.64 -2.46
C CYS A 82 4.74 10.48 -3.46
N THR A 83 5.74 11.37 -3.39
CA THR A 83 6.98 11.21 -4.15
C THR A 83 7.88 10.25 -3.40
N ILE A 84 7.92 8.99 -3.83
CA ILE A 84 8.94 8.04 -3.39
C ILE A 84 10.25 8.47 -4.07
N ARG A 85 11.15 9.08 -3.31
CA ARG A 85 12.49 9.48 -3.77
C ARG A 85 13.54 8.50 -3.27
#